data_AF-A0A4R3MSI8-F1
#
_entry.id   AF-A0A4R3MSI8-F1
#
_cell.length_a   1.000
_cell.length_b   1.000
_cell.length_c   1.000
_cell.angle_alpha   90.00
_cell.angle_beta   90.00
_cell.angle_gamma   90.00
#
_symmetry.space_group_name_H-M   'P 1'
#
loop_
_entity.id
_entity.type
_entity.pdbx_description
1 polymer ?
#
loop_
_entity_poly.entity_id
_entity_poly.type
_entity_poly.pdbx_seq_one_letter_code
_entity_poly.pdbx_strand_id
1 'polypeptide(L)' 'MNCKNCNSTRIEDSIAIGLSAKTGNIGPKSTKILDYVSQMYCDMCLDCGEILRFYIKDDTNRKWIKKPGSFGTK' A
#
# COMPACT_ATOMS: atom_id res chain seq x y z
N MET A 1 -15.86 5.90 -0.97
CA MET A 1 -15.25 6.99 -0.17
C MET A 1 -15.20 8.23 -1.03
N ASN A 2 -15.19 9.44 -0.47
CA ASN A 2 -15.08 10.68 -1.27
C ASN A 2 -13.65 11.21 -1.20
N CYS A 3 -13.16 11.72 -2.33
CA CYS A 3 -11.86 12.39 -2.38
C CYS A 3 -11.88 13.64 -1.49
N LYS A 4 -10.96 13.74 -0.52
CA LYS A 4 -10.90 14.90 0.38
C LYS A 4 -10.37 16.17 -0.29
N ASN A 5 -9.71 16.03 -1.44
CA ASN A 5 -9.13 17.13 -2.20
C ASN A 5 -10.17 17.79 -3.14
N CYS A 6 -10.95 17.00 -3.90
CA CYS A 6 -11.91 17.54 -4.88
C CYS A 6 -13.39 17.15 -4.64
N ASN A 7 -13.70 16.44 -3.55
CA ASN A 7 -15.02 15.89 -3.22
C ASN A 7 -15.63 14.91 -4.24
N SER A 8 -14.90 14.53 -5.29
CA SER A 8 -15.35 13.52 -6.25
C SER A 8 -15.63 12.17 -5.58
N THR A 9 -16.62 11.47 -6.15
CA THR A 9 -16.98 10.08 -5.85
C THR A 9 -16.40 9.09 -6.85
N ARG A 10 -15.75 9.56 -7.93
CA ARG A 10 -15.08 8.73 -8.94
C ARG A 10 -13.74 8.22 -8.42
N ILE A 11 -13.78 7.19 -7.59
CA ILE A 11 -12.61 6.55 -6.99
C ILE A 11 -12.38 5.19 -7.64
N GLU A 12 -11.18 4.97 -8.13
CA GLU A 12 -10.70 3.65 -8.51
C GLU A 12 -10.00 3.04 -7.30
N ASP A 13 -10.50 1.89 -6.85
CA ASP A 13 -9.92 1.17 -5.73
C ASP A 13 -8.97 0.06 -6.20
N SER A 14 -8.17 -0.46 -5.27
CA SER A 14 -7.41 -1.70 -5.50
C SER A 14 -6.34 -1.62 -6.59
N ILE A 15 -5.84 -0.42 -6.91
CA ILE A 15 -4.80 -0.24 -7.92
C ILE A 15 -3.50 -0.86 -7.39
N ALA A 16 -3.00 -1.89 -8.08
CA ALA A 16 -1.73 -2.51 -7.73
C ALA A 16 -0.56 -1.58 -8.06
N ILE A 17 0.33 -1.37 -7.10
CA ILE A 17 1.54 -0.55 -7.30
C ILE A 17 2.61 -1.45 -7.92
N GLY A 18 2.92 -1.22 -9.19
CA GLY A 18 3.85 -2.04 -9.96
C GLY A 18 5.14 -1.33 -10.37
N LEU A 19 6.11 -2.12 -10.83
CA LEU A 19 7.29 -1.65 -11.55
C LEU A 19 7.02 -1.71 -13.05
N SER A 20 7.21 -0.60 -13.77
CA SER A 20 6.93 -0.54 -15.21
C SER A 20 7.87 -1.36 -16.09
N ALA A 21 9.05 -1.76 -15.58
CA ALA A 21 10.12 -2.38 -16.37
C ALA A 21 10.59 -3.76 -15.87
N LYS A 22 10.07 -4.26 -14.73
CA LYS A 22 10.40 -5.57 -14.18
C LYS A 22 9.15 -6.18 -13.58
N THR A 23 8.89 -7.46 -13.85
CA THR A 23 7.90 -8.23 -13.11
C THR A 23 8.35 -8.29 -11.65
N GLY A 24 7.56 -7.70 -10.74
CA GLY A 24 7.89 -7.67 -9.32
C GLY A 24 6.88 -6.88 -8.51
N ASN A 25 6.75 -7.27 -7.24
CA ASN A 25 5.87 -6.60 -6.30
C ASN A 25 6.61 -5.40 -5.69
N ILE A 26 5.91 -4.27 -5.52
CA ILE A 26 6.37 -3.16 -4.69
C ILE A 26 5.70 -3.27 -3.33
N GLY A 27 6.50 -3.30 -2.26
CA GLY A 27 6.01 -3.13 -0.90
C GLY A 27 7.03 -3.52 0.18
N PRO A 28 6.57 -3.69 1.44
CA PRO A 28 7.45 -4.02 2.54
C PRO A 28 8.14 -5.37 2.31
N LYS A 29 9.47 -5.36 2.49
CA LYS A 29 10.30 -6.56 2.50
C LYS A 29 10.40 -7.11 3.91
N SER A 30 10.31 -8.43 4.05
CA SER A 30 10.49 -9.14 5.33
C SER A 30 11.34 -10.39 5.12
N THR A 31 12.13 -10.74 6.15
CA THR A 31 13.19 -11.73 6.08
C THR A 31 13.11 -12.75 7.22
N LYS A 32 11.91 -13.24 7.56
CA LYS A 32 11.76 -14.15 8.72
C LYS A 32 12.32 -15.56 8.47
N ILE A 33 12.13 -16.11 7.27
CA ILE A 33 12.63 -17.43 6.85
C ILE A 33 13.03 -17.40 5.37
N LEU A 34 12.23 -16.74 4.53
CA LEU A 34 12.53 -16.42 3.13
C LEU A 34 12.26 -14.93 2.91
N ASP A 35 13.02 -14.31 2.01
CA ASP A 35 12.74 -12.95 1.54
C ASP A 35 11.37 -12.92 0.86
N TYR A 36 10.43 -12.19 1.43
CA TYR A 36 9.14 -11.92 0.79
C TYR A 36 8.89 -10.42 0.69
N VAL A 37 8.20 -10.02 -0.37
CA VAL A 37 7.72 -8.65 -0.59
C VAL A 37 6.21 -8.70 -0.72
N SER A 38 5.51 -8.04 0.20
CA SER A 38 4.04 -7.92 0.12
C SER A 38 3.65 -6.93 -0.97
N GLN A 39 2.71 -7.29 -1.84
CA GLN A 39 2.17 -6.38 -2.85
C GLN A 39 1.37 -5.24 -2.19
N MET A 40 1.72 -3.99 -2.51
CA MET A 40 0.95 -2.82 -2.10
C MET A 40 -0.08 -2.40 -3.14
N TYR A 41 -1.15 -1.77 -2.64
CA TYR A 41 -2.26 -1.24 -3.40
C TYR A 41 -2.54 0.20 -2.96
N CYS A 42 -3.21 0.94 -3.83
CA CYS A 42 -3.78 2.24 -3.47
C CYS A 42 -5.19 2.41 -4.04
N ASP A 43 -5.90 3.39 -3.48
CA ASP A 43 -7.13 3.91 -4.08
C ASP A 43 -6.88 5.35 -4.55
N MET A 44 -7.36 5.70 -5.74
CA MET A 44 -7.06 6.97 -6.40
C MET A 44 -8.33 7.66 -6.90
N CYS A 45 -8.36 8.99 -6.79
CA CYS A 45 -9.39 9.80 -7.41
C CYS A 45 -9.13 9.93 -8.91
N LEU A 46 -10.09 9.52 -9.74
CA LEU A 46 -9.97 9.58 -11.20
C LEU A 46 -10.12 11.00 -11.75
N ASP A 47 -10.66 11.94 -10.97
CA ASP A 47 -10.86 13.33 -11.42
C ASP A 47 -9.65 14.22 -11.13
N CYS A 48 -9.00 14.06 -9.98
CA CYS A 48 -7.89 14.93 -9.56
C CYS A 48 -6.57 14.21 -9.30
N GLY A 49 -6.52 12.88 -9.42
CA GLY A 49 -5.30 12.08 -9.20
C GLY A 49 -4.88 11.93 -7.74
N GLU A 50 -5.66 12.45 -6.79
CA GLU A 50 -5.38 12.29 -5.36
C GLU A 50 -5.30 10.81 -4.99
N ILE A 51 -4.27 10.43 -4.23
CA ILE A 51 -4.19 9.09 -3.64
C ILE A 51 -4.87 9.12 -2.27
N LEU A 52 -5.94 8.37 -2.11
CA LEU A 52 -6.77 8.41 -0.91
C LEU A 52 -6.21 7.53 0.21
N ARG A 53 -5.61 6.38 -0.14
CA ARG A 53 -4.96 5.47 0.82
C ARG A 53 -4.00 4.52 0.14
N PHE A 54 -3.04 4.02 0.93
CA PHE A 54 -2.15 2.91 0.60
C PHE A 54 -2.39 1.74 1.56
N TYR A 55 -2.37 0.51 1.06
CA TYR A 55 -2.60 -0.69 1.88
C TYR A 55 -2.06 -1.98 1.24
N ILE A 56 -2.07 -3.07 2.01
CA ILE A 56 -1.75 -4.44 1.58
C ILE A 56 -3.04 -5.24 1.77
N LYS A 57 -3.53 -5.95 0.73
CA LYS A 57 -4.79 -6.70 0.80
C LYS A 57 -4.71 -7.95 1.69
N ASP A 58 -3.62 -8.70 1.55
CA ASP A 58 -3.51 -10.05 2.11
C ASP A 58 -3.03 -10.08 3.57
N ASP A 59 -2.68 -8.92 4.16
CA ASP A 59 -2.21 -8.84 5.54
C ASP A 59 -2.93 -7.74 6.33
N THR A 60 -4.05 -8.14 6.95
CA THR A 60 -4.81 -7.29 7.89
C THR A 60 -4.17 -7.24 9.29
N ASN A 61 -3.08 -7.97 9.53
CA ASN A 61 -2.47 -8.08 10.84
C ASN A 61 -1.64 -6.84 11.17
N ARG A 62 -2.27 -5.80 11.70
CA ARG A 62 -1.66 -4.50 12.07
C ARG A 62 -0.40 -4.56 12.96
N LYS A 63 0.04 -5.76 13.40
CA LYS A 63 1.32 -6.01 14.08
C LYS A 63 2.57 -5.66 13.25
N TRP A 64 2.44 -5.39 11.94
CA TRP A 64 3.55 -4.90 11.10
C TRP A 64 3.85 -3.40 11.26
N ILE A 65 2.99 -2.63 11.93
CA ILE A 65 3.25 -1.21 12.23
C ILE A 65 4.33 -1.14 13.32
N LYS A 66 5.60 -1.15 12.89
CA LYS A 66 6.70 -0.74 13.77
C LYS A 66 6.62 0.78 13.92
N LYS A 67 6.53 1.26 15.16
CA LYS A 67 6.63 2.71 15.43
C LYS A 67 7.96 3.20 14.83
N PRO A 68 8.01 4.35 14.14
CA PRO A 68 9.26 4.96 13.72
C PRO A 68 10.20 5.06 14.94
N GLY A 69 11.42 4.52 14.82
CA GLY A 69 12.39 4.46 15.93
C GLY A 69 12.29 3.23 16.85
N SER A 70 11.33 2.32 16.63
CA SER A 70 11.31 1.02 17.32
C SER A 70 12.26 0.03 16.62
N PHE A 71 13.48 -0.09 17.15
CA PHE A 71 14.33 -1.25 16.87
C PHE A 71 13.61 -2.54 17.28
N GLY A 72 13.81 -3.59 16.49
CA GLY A 72 13.06 -4.84 16.54
C GLY A 72 12.76 -5.34 17.95
N THR A 73 11.49 -5.58 18.23
CA THR A 73 11.09 -6.47 19.31
C THR A 73 11.33 -7.91 18.86
N LYS A 74 12.12 -8.62 19.67
CA LYS A 74 12.45 -10.05 19.57
C LYS A 74 11.20 -10.92 19.55
#